data_AF-A0A953TBU3-F1
#
_entry.id   AF-A0A953TBU3-F1
#
_cell.length_a   1.000
_cell.length_b   1.000
_cell.length_c   1.000
_cell.angle_alpha   90.00
_cell.angle_beta   90.00
_cell.angle_gamma   90.00
#
_symmetry.space_group_name_H-M   'P 1'
#
loop_
_entity.id
_entity.type
_entity.pdbx_description
1 polymer ?
#
loop_
_entity_poly.entity_id
_entity_poly.type
_entity_poly.pdbx_seq_one_letter_code
_entity_poly.pdbx_strand_id
1 'polypeptide(L)'
;MGTSQLSQPASFRAVAARSINIAILAMGGEGGGVLADWIVDLAEHCGYLAQTTSVPGVAQRTGSTIYYVELFPEGPARDAGKDPVLSLMPAPGDVDVVIASELMEAGRAITRGLVTPDRTTLIASTSRVYSMTEKIAMGDGRVDRDSFMKAGSAAARVFIHRDFARLAENSGSVISATLLGALAGSGTLPFQRKQFEAAIDRSGLSVIASLNAFAAGFEAAISPETADAEPVRKPAPRPGPAVEALVSRITAGFPTASQAILLAGIERLADYQDISYAGEYLDLLQPIRDLDRQRGGEDFALLSETARYLALWMSYEDAVRVADLKTRRTRFERVQAEARVSSGQVLVINEFLHPRVEEFADILPAGLGAWLLRTGWTTRLVNRLTRKGKVLQTTSVSGFLQLYWLANLRRWRRGTLRFQRERQRINHWLEQVKEAAQADYALALEVAECPRLVKGYGDTYALGSRNFESLMRALPRLRQMSDAAACLRNLREAALADDTGKKLMDALAELNRRPGGVQ
;
A
#
# COMPACT_ATOMS: atom_id res chain seq x y z
N MET A 1 -76.53 33.84 23.23
CA MET A 1 -75.62 33.02 22.40
C MET A 1 -74.20 33.42 22.75
N GLY A 2 -73.52 32.61 23.57
CA GLY A 2 -72.14 32.84 23.98
C GLY A 2 -71.52 31.50 24.27
N THR A 3 -71.03 30.83 23.23
CA THR A 3 -70.40 29.52 23.30
C THR A 3 -68.92 29.69 23.61
N SER A 4 -68.49 29.13 24.74
CA SER A 4 -67.10 29.05 25.16
C SER A 4 -66.29 28.20 24.18
N GLN A 5 -65.22 28.76 23.64
CA GLN A 5 -64.17 27.97 22.98
C GLN A 5 -63.33 27.27 24.04
N LEU A 6 -63.53 25.96 24.17
CA LEU A 6 -62.61 25.07 24.85
C LEU A 6 -61.38 24.88 23.96
N SER A 7 -60.21 25.31 24.46
CA SER A 7 -58.91 25.04 23.84
C SER A 7 -58.66 23.53 23.76
N GLN A 8 -58.35 23.03 22.57
CA GLN A 8 -57.86 21.67 22.38
C GLN A 8 -56.45 21.54 23.00
N PRO A 9 -56.14 20.42 23.69
CA PRO A 9 -54.78 20.19 24.17
C PRO A 9 -53.86 19.91 22.98
N ALA A 10 -52.64 20.46 23.05
CA ALA A 10 -51.59 20.23 22.08
C ALA A 10 -51.34 18.73 21.90
N SER A 11 -51.46 18.25 20.66
CA SER A 11 -51.10 16.88 20.28
C SER A 11 -49.64 16.62 20.62
N PHE A 12 -49.37 15.70 21.54
CA PHE A 12 -48.05 15.11 21.69
C PHE A 12 -47.68 14.45 20.35
N ARG A 13 -46.78 15.06 19.59
CA ARG A 13 -46.13 14.37 18.46
C ARG A 13 -45.29 13.24 19.05
N ALA A 14 -45.76 12.00 18.92
CA ALA A 14 -44.94 10.83 19.16
C ALA A 14 -43.68 10.96 18.28
N VAL A 15 -42.50 10.88 18.89
CA VAL A 15 -41.25 10.76 18.14
C VAL A 15 -41.36 9.48 17.33
N ALA A 16 -41.36 9.60 16.00
CA ALA A 16 -41.45 8.45 15.13
C ALA A 16 -40.28 7.50 15.41
N ALA A 17 -40.57 6.20 15.57
CA ALA A 17 -39.54 5.19 15.67
C ALA A 17 -38.66 5.25 14.42
N ARG A 18 -37.34 5.26 14.64
CA ARG A 18 -36.32 5.43 13.60
C ARG A 18 -35.52 4.14 13.49
N SER A 19 -35.12 3.78 12.28
CA SER A 19 -34.18 2.68 12.04
C SER A 19 -32.77 3.03 12.53
N ILE A 20 -31.99 2.00 12.86
CA ILE A 20 -30.55 2.12 13.06
C ILE A 20 -29.88 1.68 11.77
N ASN A 21 -29.13 2.58 11.14
CA ASN A 21 -28.54 2.37 9.82
C ASN A 21 -27.03 2.09 9.95
N ILE A 22 -26.59 0.93 9.47
CA ILE A 22 -25.22 0.43 9.63
C ILE A 22 -24.62 0.16 8.25
N ALA A 23 -23.44 0.72 7.96
CA ALA A 23 -22.68 0.42 6.76
C ALA A 23 -21.35 -0.27 7.10
N ILE A 24 -21.13 -1.46 6.56
CA ILE A 24 -19.90 -2.25 6.72
C ILE A 24 -19.13 -2.21 5.41
N LEU A 25 -17.95 -1.61 5.41
CA LEU A 25 -17.03 -1.57 4.29
C LEU A 25 -15.93 -2.58 4.54
N ALA A 26 -15.95 -3.68 3.79
CA ALA A 26 -14.98 -4.76 3.94
C ALA A 26 -14.32 -5.11 2.61
N MET A 27 -13.05 -5.48 2.65
CA MET A 27 -12.42 -6.07 1.47
C MET A 27 -12.93 -7.50 1.27
N GLY A 28 -13.00 -7.93 0.00
CA GLY A 28 -13.38 -9.30 -0.33
C GLY A 28 -12.53 -10.33 0.41
N GLY A 29 -13.19 -11.25 1.13
CA GLY A 29 -12.55 -12.31 1.92
C GLY A 29 -12.33 -11.99 3.41
N GLU A 30 -12.64 -10.79 3.88
CA GLU A 30 -12.46 -10.39 5.29
C GLU A 30 -13.67 -10.70 6.19
N GLY A 31 -14.72 -11.30 5.62
CA GLY A 31 -15.91 -11.70 6.39
C GLY A 31 -16.91 -10.58 6.66
N GLY A 32 -16.96 -9.53 5.82
CA GLY A 32 -17.97 -8.48 5.94
C GLY A 32 -19.42 -9.01 5.90
N GLY A 33 -19.69 -10.03 5.08
CA GLY A 33 -20.97 -10.73 5.06
C GLY A 33 -21.26 -11.46 6.37
N VAL A 34 -20.28 -12.18 6.92
CA VAL A 34 -20.41 -12.85 8.22
C VAL A 34 -20.71 -11.84 9.34
N LEU A 35 -20.06 -10.68 9.31
CA LEU A 35 -20.36 -9.60 10.26
C LEU A 35 -21.79 -9.09 10.11
N ALA A 36 -22.25 -8.85 8.88
CA ALA A 36 -23.62 -8.43 8.61
C ALA A 36 -24.64 -9.47 9.09
N ASP A 37 -24.40 -10.76 8.81
CA ASP A 37 -25.26 -11.87 9.23
C ASP A 37 -25.35 -11.98 10.75
N TRP A 38 -24.24 -11.81 11.48
CA TRP A 38 -24.25 -11.76 12.95
C TRP A 38 -25.04 -10.57 13.50
N ILE A 39 -25.01 -9.41 12.84
CA ILE A 39 -25.78 -8.22 13.26
C ILE A 39 -27.28 -8.42 13.00
N VAL A 40 -27.64 -9.02 11.87
CA VAL A 40 -29.04 -9.38 11.55
C VAL A 40 -29.57 -10.38 12.57
N ASP A 41 -28.86 -11.49 12.77
CA ASP A 41 -29.24 -12.53 13.73
C ASP A 41 -29.34 -11.98 15.16
N LEU A 42 -28.41 -11.12 15.58
CA LEU A 42 -28.50 -10.39 16.85
C LEU A 42 -29.79 -9.59 16.96
N ALA A 43 -30.11 -8.79 15.95
CA ALA A 43 -31.23 -7.86 15.96
C ALA A 43 -32.58 -8.58 16.00
N GLU A 44 -32.76 -9.61 15.16
CA GLU A 44 -33.99 -10.40 15.10
C GLU A 44 -34.27 -11.12 16.43
N HIS A 45 -33.24 -11.64 17.10
CA HIS A 45 -33.38 -12.24 18.43
C HIS A 45 -33.61 -11.22 19.55
N CYS A 46 -33.46 -9.93 19.26
CA CYS A 46 -33.66 -8.83 20.21
C CYS A 46 -34.92 -7.99 19.90
N GLY A 47 -35.83 -8.49 19.05
CA GLY A 47 -37.10 -7.82 18.74
C GLY A 47 -36.96 -6.65 17.77
N TYR A 48 -36.06 -6.77 16.79
CA TYR A 48 -35.90 -5.83 15.69
C TYR A 48 -36.11 -6.55 14.36
N LEU A 49 -36.82 -5.88 13.45
CA LEU A 49 -36.83 -6.24 12.04
C LEU A 49 -35.50 -5.80 11.44
N ALA A 50 -34.84 -6.69 10.70
CA ALA A 50 -33.55 -6.41 10.09
C ALA A 50 -33.61 -6.61 8.56
N GLN A 51 -32.96 -5.73 7.82
CA GLN A 51 -32.69 -5.92 6.38
C GLN A 51 -31.20 -5.77 6.14
N THR A 52 -30.65 -6.64 5.30
CA THR A 52 -29.26 -6.53 4.83
C THR A 52 -29.22 -6.52 3.30
N THR A 53 -28.45 -5.62 2.73
CA THR A 53 -28.11 -5.60 1.30
C THR A 53 -26.59 -5.54 1.13
N SER A 54 -26.09 -5.95 -0.04
CA SER A 54 -24.66 -5.83 -0.34
C SER A 54 -24.42 -5.34 -1.76
N VAL A 55 -23.42 -4.48 -1.90
CA VAL A 55 -22.91 -4.00 -3.18
C VAL A 55 -21.46 -4.48 -3.31
N PRO A 56 -21.21 -5.54 -4.10
CA PRO A 56 -19.85 -6.05 -4.26
C PRO A 56 -18.99 -5.05 -5.03
N GLY A 57 -17.74 -4.89 -4.59
CA GLY A 57 -16.75 -4.14 -5.35
C GLY A 57 -16.39 -4.86 -6.66
N VAL A 58 -16.32 -4.12 -7.77
CA VAL A 58 -15.97 -4.68 -9.10
C VAL A 58 -14.49 -5.07 -9.26
N ALA A 59 -13.62 -4.71 -8.31
CA ALA A 59 -12.20 -5.02 -8.35
C ALA A 59 -11.90 -6.35 -7.65
N GLN A 60 -11.29 -7.31 -8.38
CA GLN A 60 -10.97 -8.67 -7.90
C GLN A 60 -10.06 -8.73 -6.66
N ARG A 61 -9.31 -7.66 -6.40
CA ARG A 61 -8.50 -7.44 -5.19
C ARG A 61 -8.49 -5.93 -4.96
N THR A 62 -8.82 -5.46 -3.77
CA THR A 62 -9.10 -4.03 -3.39
C THR A 62 -10.53 -3.52 -3.66
N GLY A 63 -11.44 -4.36 -4.15
CA GLY A 63 -12.86 -4.00 -4.21
C GLY A 63 -13.48 -4.03 -2.83
N SER A 64 -13.83 -2.85 -2.31
CA SER A 64 -14.69 -2.71 -1.13
C SER A 64 -16.08 -3.25 -1.43
N THR A 65 -16.52 -4.24 -0.67
CA THR A 65 -17.93 -4.62 -0.61
C THR A 65 -18.56 -3.82 0.51
N ILE A 66 -19.63 -3.10 0.18
CA ILE A 66 -20.45 -2.39 1.16
C ILE A 66 -21.61 -3.31 1.52
N TYR A 67 -21.70 -3.73 2.78
CA TYR A 67 -22.89 -4.36 3.35
C TYR A 67 -23.66 -3.29 4.10
N TYR A 68 -24.95 -3.17 3.85
CA TYR A 68 -25.81 -2.19 4.49
C TYR A 68 -26.89 -2.91 5.27
N VAL A 69 -26.97 -2.59 6.56
CA VAL A 69 -27.90 -3.21 7.50
C VAL A 69 -28.78 -2.13 8.11
N GLU A 70 -30.10 -2.29 8.02
CA GLU A 70 -31.07 -1.45 8.73
C GLU A 70 -31.81 -2.28 9.78
N LEU A 71 -31.87 -1.74 11.00
CA LEU A 71 -32.56 -2.36 12.13
C LEU A 71 -33.73 -1.49 12.56
N PHE A 72 -34.95 -1.99 12.53
CA PHE A 72 -36.15 -1.27 12.96
C PHE A 72 -36.82 -1.98 14.14
N PRO A 73 -37.12 -1.30 15.26
CA PRO A 73 -37.76 -1.94 16.41
C PRO A 73 -39.12 -2.55 16.04
N GLU A 74 -39.38 -3.81 16.40
CA GLU A 74 -40.64 -4.50 16.04
C GLU A 74 -41.88 -3.89 16.70
N GLY A 75 -41.76 -3.45 17.97
CA GLY A 75 -42.89 -2.90 18.73
C GLY A 75 -43.61 -1.78 17.98
N PRO A 76 -42.92 -0.69 17.60
CA PRO A 76 -43.48 0.39 16.79
C PRO A 76 -44.08 -0.06 15.44
N ALA A 77 -43.50 -1.05 14.76
CA ALA A 77 -44.05 -1.58 13.51
C ALA A 77 -45.39 -2.31 13.76
N ARG A 78 -45.43 -3.13 14.82
CA ARG A 78 -46.63 -3.83 15.28
C ARG A 78 -47.72 -2.85 15.71
N ASP A 79 -47.36 -1.81 16.47
CA ASP A 79 -48.29 -0.75 16.93
C ASP A 79 -48.89 0.03 15.74
N ALA A 80 -48.10 0.25 14.70
CA ALA A 80 -48.54 0.90 13.47
C ALA A 80 -49.35 -0.02 12.53
N GLY A 81 -49.33 -1.35 12.78
CA GLY A 81 -49.96 -2.36 11.93
C GLY A 81 -49.40 -2.39 10.50
N LYS A 82 -48.16 -1.95 10.29
CA LYS A 82 -47.50 -1.84 8.98
C LYS A 82 -46.02 -2.18 9.10
N ASP A 83 -45.52 -2.92 8.13
CA ASP A 83 -44.09 -3.19 8.01
C ASP A 83 -43.33 -1.91 7.61
N PRO A 84 -42.12 -1.68 8.16
CA PRO A 84 -41.29 -0.56 7.77
C PRO A 84 -40.76 -0.74 6.35
N VAL A 85 -40.59 0.36 5.63
CA VAL A 85 -39.86 0.37 4.34
C VAL A 85 -38.41 0.69 4.64
N LEU A 86 -37.53 -0.29 4.42
CA LEU A 86 -36.10 -0.18 4.71
C LEU A 86 -35.32 0.08 3.42
N SER A 87 -34.29 0.93 3.50
CA SER A 87 -33.52 1.34 2.32
C SER A 87 -32.61 0.21 1.82
N LEU A 88 -32.39 0.16 0.50
CA LEU A 88 -31.50 -0.84 -0.10
C LEU A 88 -30.02 -0.42 -0.13
N MET A 89 -29.73 0.84 0.19
CA MET A 89 -28.38 1.40 0.17
C MET A 89 -28.23 2.51 1.23
N PRO A 90 -27.02 2.73 1.76
CA PRO A 90 -26.76 3.82 2.68
C PRO A 90 -26.81 5.17 1.96
N ALA A 91 -27.56 6.12 2.51
CA ALA A 91 -27.58 7.50 2.03
C ALA A 91 -26.52 8.35 2.78
N PRO A 92 -25.81 9.27 2.09
CA PRO A 92 -24.95 10.23 2.75
C PRO A 92 -25.70 11.01 3.83
N GLY A 93 -25.11 11.14 5.02
CA GLY A 93 -25.71 11.80 6.18
C GLY A 93 -26.73 10.98 6.98
N ASP A 94 -27.09 9.77 6.55
CA ASP A 94 -28.14 8.98 7.20
C ASP A 94 -27.64 7.69 7.87
N VAL A 95 -26.31 7.54 8.06
CA VAL A 95 -25.72 6.33 8.66
C VAL A 95 -25.31 6.55 10.11
N ASP A 96 -25.76 5.66 11.00
CA ASP A 96 -25.50 5.71 12.44
C ASP A 96 -24.19 5.05 12.81
N VAL A 97 -23.86 3.95 12.15
CA VAL A 97 -22.61 3.21 12.37
C VAL A 97 -21.94 2.90 11.06
N VAL A 98 -20.67 3.28 10.93
CA VAL A 98 -19.81 2.84 9.84
C VAL A 98 -18.73 1.94 10.40
N ILE A 99 -18.60 0.74 9.85
CA ILE A 99 -17.57 -0.24 10.22
C ILE A 99 -16.66 -0.43 9.00
N ALA A 100 -15.36 -0.18 9.15
CA ALA A 100 -14.36 -0.35 8.10
C ALA A 100 -13.31 -1.38 8.52
N SER A 101 -13.10 -2.43 7.73
CA SER A 101 -12.10 -3.46 7.99
C SER A 101 -10.66 -3.02 7.70
N GLU A 102 -10.47 -1.87 7.05
CA GLU A 102 -9.17 -1.31 6.69
C GLU A 102 -9.24 0.23 6.60
N LEU A 103 -8.11 0.89 6.77
CA LEU A 103 -8.02 2.35 6.88
C LEU A 103 -8.46 3.12 5.61
N MET A 104 -8.13 2.63 4.41
CA MET A 104 -8.60 3.21 3.15
C MET A 104 -10.10 3.08 3.00
N GLU A 105 -10.72 2.02 3.54
CA GLU A 105 -12.17 1.86 3.53
C GLU A 105 -12.87 2.90 4.40
N ALA A 106 -12.31 3.21 5.57
CA ALA A 106 -12.77 4.33 6.38
C ALA A 106 -12.66 5.66 5.61
N GLY A 107 -11.54 5.90 4.93
CA GLY A 107 -11.34 7.06 4.07
C GLY A 107 -12.36 7.19 2.95
N ARG A 108 -12.70 6.09 2.28
CA ARG A 108 -13.74 6.04 1.25
C ARG A 108 -15.13 6.32 1.83
N ALA A 109 -15.44 5.81 3.02
CA ALA A 109 -16.70 6.08 3.70
C ALA A 109 -16.86 7.57 4.02
N ILE A 110 -15.81 8.21 4.53
CA ILE A 110 -15.76 9.65 4.79
C ILE A 110 -15.97 10.44 3.49
N THR A 111 -15.24 10.11 2.43
CA THR A 111 -15.34 10.80 1.13
C THR A 111 -16.73 10.66 0.50
N ARG A 112 -17.41 9.53 0.74
CA ARG A 112 -18.80 9.28 0.29
C ARG A 112 -19.86 10.00 1.14
N GLY A 113 -19.48 10.67 2.22
CA GLY A 113 -20.41 11.34 3.14
C GLY A 113 -21.21 10.37 4.02
N LEU A 114 -20.76 9.13 4.18
CA LEU A 114 -21.40 8.16 5.07
C LEU A 114 -21.08 8.42 6.54
N VAL A 115 -20.00 9.16 6.82
CA VAL A 115 -19.56 9.50 8.17
C VAL A 115 -19.83 10.98 8.40
N THR A 116 -20.58 11.29 9.45
CA THR A 116 -20.96 12.65 9.82
C THR A 116 -20.72 12.97 11.30
N PRO A 117 -20.34 14.21 11.63
CA PRO A 117 -19.89 14.58 12.98
C PRO A 117 -21.04 14.64 14.00
N ASP A 118 -22.28 14.77 13.55
CA ASP A 118 -23.47 14.88 14.40
C ASP A 118 -24.11 13.51 14.72
N ARG A 119 -23.85 12.48 13.91
CA ARG A 119 -24.58 11.20 14.00
C ARG A 119 -23.67 9.97 14.10
N THR A 120 -22.62 9.88 13.29
CA THR A 120 -22.02 8.58 12.99
C THR A 120 -20.98 8.14 14.02
N THR A 121 -21.12 6.91 14.51
CA THR A 121 -20.01 6.16 15.14
C THR A 121 -19.20 5.46 14.05
N LEU A 122 -17.95 5.87 13.85
CA LEU A 122 -17.01 5.23 12.92
C LEU A 122 -16.13 4.24 13.69
N ILE A 123 -16.14 2.98 13.28
CA ILE A 123 -15.26 1.92 13.79
C ILE A 123 -14.34 1.49 12.64
N ALA A 124 -13.03 1.67 12.77
CA ALA A 124 -12.09 1.35 11.70
C ALA A 124 -10.87 0.55 12.18
N SER A 125 -10.50 -0.48 11.42
CA SER A 125 -9.20 -1.11 11.61
C SER A 125 -8.08 -0.24 11.05
N THR A 126 -7.02 -0.05 11.83
CA THR A 126 -5.81 0.69 11.42
C THR A 126 -4.81 -0.17 10.65
N SER A 127 -5.13 -1.46 10.46
CA SER A 127 -4.36 -2.37 9.62
C SER A 127 -4.26 -1.86 8.20
N ARG A 128 -3.21 -2.27 7.49
CA ARG A 128 -3.00 -1.93 6.09
C ARG A 128 -2.80 -3.15 5.22
N VAL A 129 -3.56 -3.21 4.14
CA VAL A 129 -3.34 -4.17 3.07
C VAL A 129 -2.71 -3.45 1.89
N TYR A 130 -1.40 -3.64 1.73
CA TYR A 130 -0.64 -2.97 0.69
C TYR A 130 -0.93 -3.57 -0.69
N SER A 131 -1.11 -2.69 -1.68
CA SER A 131 -1.21 -3.09 -3.08
C SER A 131 0.13 -3.63 -3.60
N MET A 132 0.07 -4.45 -4.65
CA MET A 132 1.25 -4.94 -5.35
C MET A 132 2.04 -3.77 -5.96
N THR A 133 3.38 -3.89 -6.03
CA THR A 133 4.29 -2.83 -6.50
C THR A 133 3.91 -2.27 -7.88
N GLU A 134 3.34 -3.13 -8.73
CA GLU A 134 2.91 -2.82 -10.10
C GLU A 134 1.60 -2.01 -10.15
N LYS A 135 0.86 -1.93 -9.04
CA LYS A 135 -0.45 -1.27 -8.92
C LYS A 135 -0.45 -0.06 -7.97
N ILE A 136 0.68 0.27 -7.35
CA ILE A 136 0.83 1.50 -6.55
C ILE A 136 1.27 2.68 -7.41
N ALA A 137 0.89 3.89 -6.99
CA ALA A 137 1.40 5.14 -7.56
C ALA A 137 2.94 5.21 -7.53
N MET A 138 3.54 6.07 -8.36
CA MET A 138 5.00 6.25 -8.38
C MET A 138 5.55 6.67 -7.01
N GLY A 139 6.80 6.30 -6.71
CA GLY A 139 7.38 6.46 -5.36
C GLY A 139 6.83 5.45 -4.35
N ASP A 140 6.62 5.90 -3.10
CA ASP A 140 6.13 5.08 -1.97
C ASP A 140 4.67 4.62 -2.19
N GLY A 141 3.83 5.49 -2.74
CA GLY A 141 2.42 5.18 -3.05
C GLY A 141 1.53 4.92 -1.83
N ARG A 142 2.10 4.80 -0.62
CA ARG A 142 1.36 4.73 0.65
C ARG A 142 0.78 6.10 0.99
N VAL A 143 -0.50 6.14 1.32
CA VAL A 143 -1.15 7.34 1.89
C VAL A 143 -0.78 7.42 3.37
N ASP A 144 -0.51 8.62 3.88
CA ASP A 144 -0.16 8.84 5.29
C ASP A 144 -1.25 8.33 6.25
N ARG A 145 -0.84 7.69 7.35
CA ARG A 145 -1.76 7.16 8.38
C ARG A 145 -2.37 8.29 9.19
N ASP A 146 -1.54 9.26 9.58
CA ASP A 146 -1.96 10.32 10.50
C ASP A 146 -3.02 11.22 9.85
N SER A 147 -2.92 11.43 8.53
CA SER A 147 -3.97 12.06 7.73
C SER A 147 -5.33 11.37 7.87
N PHE A 148 -5.41 10.03 7.81
CA PHE A 148 -6.66 9.31 8.01
C PHE A 148 -7.16 9.37 9.44
N MET A 149 -6.26 9.31 10.42
CA MET A 149 -6.64 9.44 11.83
C MET A 149 -7.30 10.79 12.08
N LYS A 150 -6.65 11.87 11.62
CA LYS A 150 -7.19 13.24 11.70
C LYS A 150 -8.52 13.39 10.97
N ALA A 151 -8.63 12.82 9.76
CA ALA A 151 -9.87 12.86 8.98
C ALA A 151 -11.01 12.11 9.69
N GLY A 152 -10.73 10.94 10.27
CA GLY A 152 -11.71 10.16 11.04
C GLY A 152 -12.19 10.90 12.27
N SER A 153 -11.28 11.46 13.06
CA SER A 153 -11.61 12.26 14.26
C SER A 153 -12.41 13.52 13.93
N ALA A 154 -12.19 14.13 12.76
CA ALA A 154 -12.93 15.32 12.33
C ALA A 154 -14.29 14.99 11.71
N ALA A 155 -14.43 13.84 11.04
CA ALA A 155 -15.63 13.48 10.30
C ALA A 155 -16.68 12.74 11.11
N ALA A 156 -16.29 11.99 12.16
CA ALA A 156 -17.20 11.15 12.94
C ALA A 156 -17.58 11.79 14.27
N ARG A 157 -18.79 11.49 14.78
CA ARG A 157 -19.21 11.84 16.14
C ARG A 157 -18.37 11.09 17.19
N VAL A 158 -18.16 9.80 16.93
CA VAL A 158 -17.32 8.91 17.74
C VAL A 158 -16.43 8.15 16.78
N PHE A 159 -15.12 8.13 17.02
CA PHE A 159 -14.18 7.38 16.21
C PHE A 159 -13.44 6.34 17.06
N ILE A 160 -13.73 5.06 16.82
CA ILE A 160 -13.09 3.92 17.46
C ILE A 160 -12.12 3.30 16.46
N HIS A 161 -10.84 3.27 16.79
CA HIS A 161 -9.84 2.72 15.89
C HIS A 161 -8.74 1.96 16.63
N ARG A 162 -8.44 0.77 16.13
CA ARG A 162 -7.39 -0.14 16.62
C ARG A 162 -6.91 -1.00 15.46
N ASP A 163 -5.81 -1.71 15.64
CA ASP A 163 -5.41 -2.75 14.70
C ASP A 163 -6.25 -4.03 14.92
N PHE A 164 -7.53 -3.97 14.52
CA PHE A 164 -8.48 -5.07 14.69
C PHE A 164 -8.05 -6.32 13.91
N ALA A 165 -7.36 -6.15 12.78
CA ALA A 165 -6.78 -7.28 12.06
C ALA A 165 -5.74 -8.01 12.93
N ARG A 166 -4.82 -7.28 13.57
CA ARG A 166 -3.82 -7.88 14.47
C ARG A 166 -4.44 -8.51 15.71
N LEU A 167 -5.49 -7.90 16.27
CA LEU A 167 -6.25 -8.50 17.37
C LEU A 167 -6.85 -9.85 16.94
N ALA A 168 -7.43 -9.92 15.75
CA ALA A 168 -7.99 -11.16 15.22
C ALA A 168 -6.91 -12.23 14.98
N GLU A 169 -5.77 -11.85 14.40
CA GLU A 169 -4.62 -12.75 14.20
C GLU A 169 -4.12 -13.32 15.53
N ASN A 170 -3.94 -12.47 16.56
CA ASN A 170 -3.49 -12.89 17.88
C ASN A 170 -4.48 -13.86 18.55
N SER A 171 -5.77 -13.72 18.26
CA SER A 171 -6.84 -14.61 18.75
C SER A 171 -7.07 -15.84 17.87
N GLY A 172 -6.33 -16.00 16.76
CA GLY A 172 -6.49 -17.11 15.82
C GLY A 172 -7.83 -17.08 15.06
N SER A 173 -8.40 -15.90 14.85
CA SER A 173 -9.72 -15.70 14.23
C SER A 173 -9.68 -14.70 13.07
N VAL A 174 -10.86 -14.29 12.59
CA VAL A 174 -11.07 -13.34 11.50
C VAL A 174 -11.48 -11.96 12.02
N ILE A 175 -11.17 -10.91 11.23
CA ILE A 175 -11.40 -9.51 11.62
C ILE A 175 -12.87 -9.17 11.88
N SER A 176 -13.81 -9.88 11.24
CA SER A 176 -15.25 -9.72 11.51
C SER A 176 -15.60 -9.90 12.99
N ALA A 177 -14.95 -10.85 13.69
CA ALA A 177 -15.21 -11.10 15.11
C ALA A 177 -14.72 -9.94 16.00
N THR A 178 -13.52 -9.43 15.75
CA THR A 178 -13.00 -8.25 16.46
C THR A 178 -13.83 -6.99 16.19
N LEU A 179 -14.33 -6.80 14.96
CA LEU A 179 -15.17 -5.66 14.61
C LEU A 179 -16.57 -5.75 15.24
N LEU A 180 -17.14 -6.97 15.34
CA LEU A 180 -18.37 -7.20 16.10
C LEU A 180 -18.16 -6.88 17.59
N GLY A 181 -17.02 -7.28 18.15
CA GLY A 181 -16.59 -6.92 19.50
C GLY A 181 -16.53 -5.41 19.70
N ALA A 182 -15.90 -4.70 18.77
CA ALA A 182 -15.80 -3.25 18.80
C ALA A 182 -17.18 -2.56 18.68
N LEU A 183 -18.08 -3.10 17.86
CA LEU A 183 -19.46 -2.63 17.76
C LEU A 183 -20.20 -2.75 19.10
N ALA A 184 -20.10 -3.90 19.75
CA ALA A 184 -20.65 -4.11 21.09
C ALA A 184 -20.03 -3.17 22.13
N GLY A 185 -18.70 -2.99 22.09
CA GLY A 185 -17.96 -2.09 22.99
C GLY A 185 -18.28 -0.61 22.77
N SER A 186 -18.68 -0.22 21.56
CA SER A 186 -19.09 1.16 21.26
C SER A 186 -20.34 1.62 22.01
N GLY A 187 -21.18 0.68 22.46
CA GLY A 187 -22.48 0.96 23.07
C GLY A 187 -23.49 1.63 22.13
N THR A 188 -23.22 1.67 20.81
CA THR A 188 -24.10 2.38 19.85
C THR A 188 -25.40 1.63 19.59
N LEU A 189 -25.39 0.30 19.71
CA LEU A 189 -26.59 -0.54 19.56
C LEU A 189 -27.24 -0.80 20.92
N PRO A 190 -28.58 -0.87 21.00
CA PRO A 190 -29.33 -1.06 22.25
C PRO A 190 -29.37 -2.54 22.69
N PHE A 191 -28.23 -3.24 22.59
CA PHE A 191 -28.09 -4.66 22.91
C PHE A 191 -26.98 -4.89 23.93
N GLN A 192 -27.14 -5.91 24.78
CA GLN A 192 -26.15 -6.32 25.77
C GLN A 192 -25.06 -7.18 25.13
N ARG A 193 -23.83 -7.12 25.66
CA ARG A 193 -22.68 -7.93 25.21
C ARG A 193 -23.02 -9.42 25.04
N LYS A 194 -23.74 -10.02 25.99
CA LYS A 194 -24.14 -11.44 25.92
C LYS A 194 -25.01 -11.78 24.71
N GLN A 195 -25.80 -10.83 24.21
CA GLN A 195 -26.64 -11.03 23.02
C GLN A 195 -25.78 -11.09 21.76
N PHE A 196 -24.70 -10.30 21.68
CA PHE A 196 -23.71 -10.40 20.60
C PHE A 196 -22.95 -11.74 20.65
N GLU A 197 -22.50 -12.15 21.83
CA GLU A 197 -21.82 -13.45 22.02
C GLU A 197 -22.73 -14.61 21.58
N ALA A 198 -24.02 -14.55 21.90
CA ALA A 198 -25.00 -15.55 21.48
C ALA A 198 -25.20 -15.61 19.95
N ALA A 199 -25.02 -14.50 19.22
CA ALA A 199 -25.08 -14.50 17.75
C ALA A 199 -23.89 -15.25 17.12
N ILE A 200 -22.70 -15.12 17.73
CA ILE A 200 -21.52 -15.92 17.34
C ILE A 200 -21.76 -17.40 17.61
N ASP A 201 -22.30 -17.73 18.78
CA ASP A 201 -22.60 -19.13 19.17
C ASP A 201 -23.58 -19.79 18.19
N ARG A 202 -24.68 -19.10 17.85
CA ARG A 202 -25.70 -19.61 16.93
C ARG A 202 -25.16 -19.88 15.52
N SER A 203 -24.18 -19.10 15.05
CA SER A 203 -23.64 -19.27 13.71
C SER A 203 -22.75 -20.52 13.58
N GLY A 204 -22.24 -21.08 14.68
CA GLY A 204 -21.44 -22.30 14.71
C GLY A 204 -20.04 -22.20 14.07
N LEU A 205 -19.60 -21.00 13.67
CA LEU A 205 -18.35 -20.78 12.93
C LEU A 205 -17.18 -20.49 13.88
N SER A 206 -16.34 -21.50 14.10
CA SER A 206 -15.09 -21.38 14.90
C SER A 206 -15.32 -20.67 16.25
N VAL A 207 -16.40 -21.08 16.95
CA VAL A 207 -17.02 -20.33 18.06
C VAL A 207 -16.01 -19.86 19.11
N ILE A 208 -15.09 -20.73 19.55
CA ILE A 208 -14.09 -20.38 20.58
C ILE A 208 -13.15 -19.27 20.10
N ALA A 209 -12.60 -19.38 18.89
CA ALA A 209 -11.69 -18.38 18.34
C ALA A 209 -12.42 -17.05 18.06
N SER A 210 -13.65 -17.12 17.55
CA SER A 210 -14.51 -15.96 17.30
C SER A 210 -14.88 -15.23 18.60
N LEU A 211 -15.23 -15.95 19.67
CA LEU A 211 -15.50 -15.34 20.98
C LEU A 211 -14.26 -14.70 21.61
N ASN A 212 -13.09 -15.33 21.50
CA ASN A 212 -11.83 -14.75 21.96
C ASN A 212 -11.49 -13.45 21.22
N ALA A 213 -11.68 -13.44 19.89
CA ALA A 213 -11.48 -12.27 19.05
C ALA A 213 -12.52 -11.17 19.33
N PHE A 214 -13.78 -11.55 19.53
CA PHE A 214 -14.85 -10.64 19.95
C PHE A 214 -14.51 -9.95 21.27
N ALA A 215 -14.07 -10.71 22.28
CA ALA A 215 -13.66 -10.16 23.56
C ALA A 215 -12.49 -9.17 23.39
N ALA A 216 -11.46 -9.52 22.60
CA ALA A 216 -10.33 -8.61 22.33
C ALA A 216 -10.79 -7.31 21.65
N GLY A 217 -11.70 -7.38 20.68
CA GLY A 217 -12.29 -6.22 20.02
C GLY A 217 -13.13 -5.35 20.96
N PHE A 218 -13.92 -5.97 21.84
CA PHE A 218 -14.74 -5.28 22.85
C PHE A 218 -13.87 -4.49 23.83
N GLU A 219 -12.87 -5.14 24.43
CA GLU A 219 -11.96 -4.51 25.39
C GLU A 219 -11.18 -3.35 24.73
N ALA A 220 -10.75 -3.53 23.48
CA ALA A 220 -10.00 -2.51 22.76
C ALA A 220 -10.83 -1.27 22.38
N ALA A 221 -12.16 -1.43 22.25
CA ALA A 221 -13.10 -0.36 21.96
C ALA A 221 -13.51 0.46 23.19
N ILE A 222 -13.58 -0.16 24.37
CA ILE A 222 -13.90 0.55 25.63
C ILE A 222 -12.68 1.16 26.31
N SER A 223 -11.48 0.65 26.00
CA SER A 223 -10.23 1.14 26.59
C SER A 223 -9.87 2.52 26.02
N PRO A 224 -9.44 3.48 26.87
CA PRO A 224 -8.96 4.77 26.40
C PRO A 224 -7.84 4.57 25.39
N GLU A 225 -7.73 5.51 24.45
CA GLU A 225 -6.65 5.56 23.47
C GLU A 225 -5.28 5.60 24.16
N THR A 226 -4.71 4.43 24.40
CA THR A 226 -3.26 4.31 24.49
C THR A 226 -2.76 4.56 23.08
N ALA A 227 -1.89 5.56 22.92
CA ALA A 227 -1.17 5.77 21.67
C ALA A 227 -0.76 4.39 21.14
N ASP A 228 -1.30 4.00 19.98
CA ASP A 228 -0.96 2.72 19.38
C ASP A 228 0.54 2.62 19.44
N ALA A 229 1.07 1.64 20.18
CA ALA A 229 2.48 1.39 20.20
C ALA A 229 2.89 1.33 18.73
N GLU A 230 3.82 2.20 18.32
CA GLU A 230 4.29 2.25 16.94
C GLU A 230 4.41 0.81 16.46
N PRO A 231 3.84 0.46 15.29
CA PRO A 231 3.82 -0.92 14.82
C PRO A 231 5.22 -1.45 15.03
N VAL A 232 5.38 -2.41 15.96
CA VAL A 232 6.70 -2.87 16.42
C VAL A 232 7.47 -3.13 15.15
N ARG A 233 8.40 -2.22 14.81
CA ARG A 233 9.22 -2.38 13.62
C ARG A 233 9.91 -3.68 13.90
N LYS A 234 9.52 -4.74 13.18
CA LYS A 234 10.20 -6.02 13.28
C LYS A 234 11.68 -5.65 13.20
N PRO A 235 12.48 -5.95 14.24
CA PRO A 235 13.86 -5.53 14.25
C PRO A 235 14.44 -5.93 12.91
N ALA A 236 15.08 -4.98 12.23
CA ALA A 236 15.67 -5.24 10.94
C ALA A 236 16.44 -6.57 11.07
N PRO A 237 16.15 -7.57 10.22
CA PRO A 237 16.81 -8.86 10.32
C PRO A 237 18.30 -8.60 10.46
N ARG A 238 18.94 -9.22 11.45
CA ARG A 238 20.38 -9.01 11.62
C ARG A 238 21.06 -9.52 10.34
N PRO A 239 21.99 -8.74 9.76
CA PRO A 239 22.71 -9.17 8.59
C PRO A 239 23.35 -10.53 8.85
N GLY A 240 23.11 -11.49 7.96
CA GLY A 240 23.64 -12.84 8.12
C GLY A 240 25.17 -12.86 8.14
N PRO A 241 25.80 -13.96 8.61
CA PRO A 241 27.26 -14.06 8.75
C PRO A 241 28.01 -13.78 7.42
N ALA A 242 27.37 -14.05 6.28
CA ALA A 242 27.93 -13.81 4.95
C ALA A 242 28.27 -12.33 4.66
N VAL A 243 27.64 -11.36 5.33
CA VAL A 243 27.88 -9.92 5.11
C VAL A 243 28.57 -9.23 6.29
N GLU A 244 29.03 -9.98 7.30
CA GLU A 244 29.62 -9.45 8.53
C GLU A 244 30.85 -8.54 8.30
N ALA A 245 31.66 -8.85 7.29
CA ALA A 245 32.78 -8.00 6.89
C ALA A 245 32.30 -6.63 6.37
N LEU A 246 31.19 -6.59 5.64
CA LEU A 246 30.58 -5.34 5.16
C LEU A 246 29.92 -4.57 6.30
N VAL A 247 29.31 -5.26 7.26
CA VAL A 247 28.78 -4.63 8.49
C VAL A 247 29.90 -3.94 9.26
N SER A 248 31.02 -4.63 9.49
CA SER A 248 32.20 -4.05 10.14
C SER A 248 32.73 -2.83 9.39
N ARG A 249 32.76 -2.88 8.05
CA ARG A 249 33.15 -1.75 7.21
C ARG A 249 32.18 -0.56 7.34
N ILE A 250 30.88 -0.80 7.47
CA ILE A 250 29.88 0.25 7.71
C ILE A 250 30.13 0.89 9.08
N THR A 251 30.24 0.08 10.14
CA THR A 251 30.43 0.57 11.51
C THR A 251 31.71 1.39 11.67
N ALA A 252 32.80 0.98 11.03
CA ALA A 252 34.09 1.66 11.12
C ALA A 252 34.19 2.88 10.17
N GLY A 253 33.53 2.83 9.01
CA GLY A 253 33.77 3.76 7.92
C GLY A 253 32.65 4.79 7.69
N PHE A 254 31.44 4.57 8.22
CA PHE A 254 30.28 5.39 7.89
C PHE A 254 29.58 5.97 9.14
N PRO A 255 29.01 7.19 9.05
CA PRO A 255 28.31 7.84 10.17
C PRO A 255 27.10 7.04 10.64
N THR A 256 26.85 7.06 11.96
CA THR A 256 25.73 6.34 12.61
C THR A 256 24.38 6.68 11.98
N ALA A 257 24.15 7.94 11.60
CA ALA A 257 22.92 8.41 10.96
C ALA A 257 22.56 7.62 9.68
N SER A 258 23.56 7.17 8.92
CA SER A 258 23.35 6.44 7.66
C SER A 258 23.46 4.91 7.81
N GLN A 259 23.88 4.37 8.96
CA GLN A 259 24.17 2.94 9.09
C GLN A 259 22.93 2.07 8.82
N ALA A 260 21.75 2.47 9.32
CA ALA A 260 20.52 1.70 9.12
C ALA A 260 20.19 1.51 7.63
N ILE A 261 20.35 2.56 6.81
CA ILE A 261 20.07 2.47 5.37
C ILE A 261 21.17 1.70 4.62
N LEU A 262 22.42 1.83 5.04
CA LEU A 262 23.54 1.09 4.46
C LEU A 262 23.43 -0.41 4.71
N LEU A 263 23.03 -0.81 5.92
CA LEU A 263 22.80 -2.21 6.30
C LEU A 263 21.68 -2.83 5.44
N ALA A 264 20.55 -2.14 5.29
CA ALA A 264 19.48 -2.57 4.39
C ALA A 264 19.95 -2.67 2.93
N GLY A 265 20.81 -1.75 2.50
CA GLY A 265 21.41 -1.73 1.16
C GLY A 265 22.30 -2.94 0.89
N ILE A 266 23.23 -3.27 1.79
CA ILE A 266 24.15 -4.42 1.59
C ILE A 266 23.41 -5.76 1.60
N GLU A 267 22.40 -5.92 2.45
CA GLU A 267 21.58 -7.14 2.48
C GLU A 267 20.81 -7.31 1.17
N ARG A 268 20.17 -6.24 0.72
CA ARG A 268 19.42 -6.22 -0.54
C ARG A 268 20.31 -6.54 -1.73
N LEU A 269 21.52 -5.99 -1.79
CA LEU A 269 22.44 -6.18 -2.92
C LEU A 269 23.16 -7.53 -2.89
N ALA A 270 23.45 -8.05 -1.70
CA ALA A 270 23.97 -9.41 -1.54
C ALA A 270 22.91 -10.44 -1.96
N ASP A 271 21.65 -10.26 -1.56
CA ASP A 271 20.54 -11.10 -2.01
C ASP A 271 20.26 -10.93 -3.51
N TYR A 272 20.44 -9.73 -4.07
CA TYR A 272 20.22 -9.47 -5.49
C TYR A 272 21.26 -10.10 -6.40
N GLN A 273 22.56 -9.90 -6.10
CA GLN A 273 23.67 -10.33 -6.96
C GLN A 273 24.71 -11.17 -6.21
N ASP A 274 25.51 -10.58 -5.33
CA ASP A 274 26.50 -11.25 -4.48
C ASP A 274 27.14 -10.25 -3.49
N ILE A 275 27.96 -10.76 -2.57
CA ILE A 275 28.65 -9.96 -1.54
C ILE A 275 29.61 -8.93 -2.16
N SER A 276 30.26 -9.27 -3.27
CA SER A 276 31.17 -8.35 -3.96
C SER A 276 30.41 -7.15 -4.51
N TYR A 277 29.24 -7.36 -5.10
CA TYR A 277 28.38 -6.30 -5.60
C TYR A 277 27.82 -5.40 -4.47
N ALA A 278 27.54 -5.97 -3.29
CA ALA A 278 27.21 -5.20 -2.10
C ALA A 278 28.41 -4.37 -1.59
N GLY A 279 29.63 -4.86 -1.73
CA GLY A 279 30.86 -4.11 -1.46
C GLY A 279 31.04 -2.92 -2.41
N GLU A 280 30.81 -3.12 -3.71
CA GLU A 280 30.87 -2.05 -4.73
C GLU A 280 29.90 -0.91 -4.43
N TYR A 281 28.74 -1.21 -3.85
CA TYR A 281 27.79 -0.18 -3.39
C TYR A 281 28.39 0.72 -2.31
N LEU A 282 29.12 0.15 -1.34
CA LEU A 282 29.81 0.95 -0.34
C LEU A 282 30.96 1.75 -0.98
N ASP A 283 31.67 1.20 -1.96
CA ASP A 283 32.73 1.91 -2.70
C ASP A 283 32.18 3.16 -3.41
N LEU A 284 31.03 3.03 -4.07
CA LEU A 284 30.36 4.14 -4.75
C LEU A 284 29.88 5.24 -3.79
N LEU A 285 29.59 4.90 -2.53
CA LEU A 285 29.13 5.86 -1.52
C LEU A 285 30.26 6.55 -0.77
N GLN A 286 31.49 6.05 -0.82
CA GLN A 286 32.63 6.68 -0.14
C GLN A 286 32.85 8.15 -0.56
N PRO A 287 32.87 8.49 -1.86
CA PRO A 287 33.01 9.89 -2.28
C PRO A 287 31.87 10.78 -1.80
N ILE A 288 30.64 10.25 -1.74
CA ILE A 288 29.46 10.99 -1.27
C ILE A 288 29.54 11.23 0.23
N ARG A 289 29.93 10.21 1.00
CA ARG A 289 30.19 10.33 2.44
C ARG A 289 31.19 11.43 2.74
N ASP A 290 32.29 11.47 1.98
CA ASP A 290 33.36 12.44 2.21
C ASP A 290 32.92 13.87 1.85
N LEU A 291 32.11 14.04 0.80
CA LEU A 291 31.47 15.33 0.47
C LEU A 291 30.45 15.77 1.51
N ASP A 292 29.58 14.86 1.94
CA ASP A 292 28.52 15.14 2.93
C ASP A 292 29.13 15.50 4.29
N ARG A 293 30.26 14.88 4.66
CA ARG A 293 31.03 15.27 5.85
C ARG A 293 31.54 16.72 5.79
N GLN A 294 31.85 17.23 4.60
CA GLN A 294 32.40 18.59 4.43
C GLN A 294 31.32 19.66 4.29
N ARG A 295 30.16 19.31 3.73
CA ARG A 295 29.13 20.26 3.29
C ARG A 295 27.77 20.08 3.96
N GLY A 296 27.49 18.91 4.52
CA GLY A 296 26.22 18.56 5.15
C GLY A 296 26.19 18.86 6.64
N GLY A 297 25.07 18.50 7.27
CA GLY A 297 24.87 18.54 8.72
C GLY A 297 25.17 17.19 9.38
N GLU A 298 24.95 17.11 10.71
CA GLU A 298 25.16 15.89 11.50
C GLU A 298 24.29 14.69 11.04
N ASP A 299 23.21 14.97 10.30
CA ASP A 299 22.25 13.98 9.83
C ASP A 299 22.72 13.19 8.59
N PHE A 300 23.79 13.64 7.90
CA PHE A 300 24.28 13.02 6.67
C PHE A 300 23.15 12.71 5.66
N ALA A 301 22.31 13.71 5.42
CA ALA A 301 21.10 13.56 4.61
C ALA A 301 21.44 13.15 3.16
N LEU A 302 22.45 13.77 2.55
CA LEU A 302 22.84 13.48 1.17
C LEU A 302 23.35 12.05 1.02
N LEU A 303 24.19 11.58 1.93
CA LEU A 303 24.66 10.21 1.97
C LEU A 303 23.49 9.24 2.16
N SER A 304 22.59 9.53 3.10
CA SER A 304 21.47 8.65 3.44
C SER A 304 20.47 8.51 2.29
N GLU A 305 20.14 9.61 1.60
CA GLU A 305 19.27 9.61 0.43
C GLU A 305 19.95 8.94 -0.76
N THR A 306 21.21 9.27 -1.03
CA THR A 306 21.97 8.65 -2.13
C THR A 306 22.12 7.14 -1.90
N ALA A 307 22.42 6.71 -0.66
CA ALA A 307 22.49 5.31 -0.26
C ALA A 307 21.17 4.58 -0.54
N ARG A 308 20.04 5.15 -0.10
CA ARG A 308 18.71 4.57 -0.31
C ARG A 308 18.42 4.33 -1.79
N TYR A 309 18.55 5.37 -2.60
CA TYR A 309 18.16 5.28 -4.01
C TYR A 309 19.18 4.53 -4.85
N LEU A 310 20.47 4.59 -4.50
CA LEU A 310 21.50 3.76 -5.15
C LEU A 310 21.25 2.28 -4.90
N ALA A 311 20.94 1.87 -3.65
CA ALA A 311 20.65 0.46 -3.35
C ALA A 311 19.42 -0.03 -4.13
N LEU A 312 18.36 0.78 -4.20
CA LEU A 312 17.15 0.47 -4.96
C LEU A 312 17.45 0.35 -6.47
N TRP A 313 18.18 1.31 -7.04
CA TRP A 313 18.49 1.31 -8.47
C TRP A 313 19.46 0.20 -8.85
N MET A 314 20.50 -0.07 -8.05
CA MET A 314 21.44 -1.17 -8.28
C MET A 314 20.80 -2.56 -8.22
N SER A 315 19.58 -2.67 -7.69
CA SER A 315 18.81 -3.92 -7.58
C SER A 315 17.46 -3.81 -8.30
N TYR A 316 17.51 -3.30 -9.53
CA TYR A 316 16.38 -3.19 -10.43
C TYR A 316 15.75 -4.56 -10.76
N GLU A 317 14.47 -4.55 -11.11
CA GLU A 317 13.73 -5.75 -11.49
C GLU A 317 14.00 -6.11 -12.96
N ASP A 318 14.88 -7.08 -13.19
CA ASP A 318 15.05 -7.74 -14.47
C ASP A 318 14.37 -9.10 -14.53
N ALA A 319 14.26 -9.66 -15.74
CA ALA A 319 13.66 -10.98 -15.94
C ALA A 319 14.35 -12.07 -15.09
N VAL A 320 15.66 -11.96 -14.86
CA VAL A 320 16.44 -12.86 -14.01
C VAL A 320 16.00 -12.77 -12.54
N ARG A 321 15.84 -11.55 -12.00
CA ARG A 321 15.41 -11.29 -10.63
C ARG A 321 13.96 -11.68 -10.41
N VAL A 322 13.08 -11.37 -11.37
CA VAL A 322 11.67 -11.78 -11.34
C VAL A 322 11.56 -13.31 -11.32
N ALA A 323 12.37 -14.01 -12.12
CA ALA A 323 12.40 -15.47 -12.12
C ALA A 323 12.95 -16.05 -10.80
N ASP A 324 14.02 -15.48 -10.25
CA ASP A 324 14.56 -15.83 -8.92
C ASP A 324 13.45 -15.72 -7.86
N LEU A 325 12.79 -14.56 -7.74
CA LEU A 325 11.72 -14.34 -6.77
C LEU A 325 10.55 -15.32 -6.91
N LYS A 326 10.19 -15.71 -8.14
CA LYS A 326 9.10 -16.66 -8.41
C LYS A 326 9.45 -18.11 -8.09
N THR A 327 10.73 -18.46 -8.04
CA THR A 327 11.21 -19.83 -7.77
C THR A 327 11.63 -20.07 -6.33
N ARG A 328 11.66 -19.03 -5.48
CA ARG A 328 12.03 -19.14 -4.06
C ARG A 328 11.06 -19.99 -3.26
N ARG A 329 11.60 -20.89 -2.42
CA ARG A 329 10.83 -21.70 -1.47
C ARG A 329 9.93 -20.85 -0.56
N THR A 330 10.47 -19.77 0.01
CA THR A 330 9.73 -18.86 0.89
C THR A 330 8.50 -18.24 0.21
N ARG A 331 8.54 -18.04 -1.11
CA ARG A 331 7.39 -17.57 -1.88
C ARG A 331 6.30 -18.64 -1.99
N PHE A 332 6.64 -19.92 -2.11
CA PHE A 332 5.64 -20.99 -2.09
C PHE A 332 5.00 -21.13 -0.71
N GLU A 333 5.82 -21.12 0.35
CA GLU A 333 5.33 -21.20 1.74
C GLU A 333 4.38 -20.04 2.06
N ARG A 334 4.75 -18.81 1.66
CA ARG A 334 3.90 -17.63 1.82
C ARG A 334 2.56 -17.79 1.07
N VAL A 335 2.60 -18.18 -0.20
CA VAL A 335 1.36 -18.31 -1.00
C VAL A 335 0.48 -19.46 -0.48
N GLN A 336 1.06 -20.55 0.03
CA GLN A 336 0.31 -21.62 0.68
C GLN A 336 -0.37 -21.12 1.97
N ALA A 337 0.34 -20.34 2.78
CA ALA A 337 -0.21 -19.75 4.00
C ALA A 337 -1.32 -18.74 3.68
N GLU A 338 -1.11 -17.83 2.73
CA GLU A 338 -2.10 -16.86 2.27
C GLU A 338 -3.36 -17.53 1.69
N ALA A 339 -3.19 -18.61 0.92
CA ALA A 339 -4.30 -19.37 0.34
C ALA A 339 -4.96 -20.36 1.33
N ARG A 340 -4.48 -20.46 2.57
CA ARG A 340 -4.99 -21.36 3.62
C ARG A 340 -5.19 -22.80 3.12
N VAL A 341 -4.22 -23.31 2.37
CA VAL A 341 -4.31 -24.63 1.72
C VAL A 341 -4.31 -25.74 2.79
N SER A 342 -5.39 -26.53 2.85
CA SER A 342 -5.51 -27.66 3.78
C SER A 342 -4.64 -28.85 3.36
N SER A 343 -4.36 -29.75 4.31
CA SER A 343 -3.75 -31.05 4.04
C SER A 343 -4.54 -31.79 2.92
N GLY A 344 -3.84 -32.18 1.85
CA GLY A 344 -4.41 -32.89 0.70
C GLY A 344 -4.91 -32.01 -0.45
N GLN A 345 -4.96 -30.68 -0.31
CA GLN A 345 -5.33 -29.78 -1.41
C GLN A 345 -4.13 -29.44 -2.30
N VAL A 346 -4.35 -29.44 -3.62
CA VAL A 346 -3.32 -29.09 -4.61
C VAL A 346 -3.40 -27.61 -4.95
N LEU A 347 -2.32 -26.88 -4.68
CA LEU A 347 -2.18 -25.49 -5.09
C LEU A 347 -1.54 -25.40 -6.49
N VAL A 348 -2.20 -24.68 -7.40
CA VAL A 348 -1.67 -24.39 -8.74
C VAL A 348 -1.38 -22.89 -8.85
N ILE A 349 -0.15 -22.55 -9.23
CA ILE A 349 0.29 -21.17 -9.37
C ILE A 349 0.57 -20.89 -10.85
N ASN A 350 -0.22 -19.99 -11.43
CA ASN A 350 -0.06 -19.52 -12.81
C ASN A 350 0.57 -18.13 -12.83
N GLU A 351 1.68 -17.98 -13.53
CA GLU A 351 2.38 -16.72 -13.74
C GLU A 351 2.09 -16.18 -15.14
N PHE A 352 1.52 -14.97 -15.20
CA PHE A 352 1.21 -14.30 -16.45
C PHE A 352 2.37 -13.38 -16.83
N LEU A 353 3.06 -13.72 -17.92
CA LEU A 353 4.22 -13.01 -18.42
C LEU A 353 3.90 -12.36 -19.77
N HIS A 354 4.24 -11.09 -19.93
CA HIS A 354 4.12 -10.36 -21.19
C HIS A 354 5.50 -9.88 -21.63
N PRO A 355 6.41 -10.81 -21.97
CA PRO A 355 7.81 -10.46 -22.13
C PRO A 355 8.01 -9.60 -23.38
N ARG A 356 8.80 -8.53 -23.28
CA ARG A 356 9.06 -7.63 -24.41
C ARG A 356 10.37 -7.94 -25.11
N VAL A 357 10.53 -7.49 -26.35
CA VAL A 357 11.80 -7.65 -27.09
C VAL A 357 12.95 -7.00 -26.33
N GLU A 358 12.68 -5.86 -25.70
CA GLU A 358 13.62 -5.15 -24.84
C GLU A 358 14.04 -6.00 -23.64
N GLU A 359 13.10 -6.70 -23.00
CA GLU A 359 13.40 -7.59 -21.86
C GLU A 359 14.22 -8.81 -22.27
N PHE A 360 14.04 -9.32 -23.50
CA PHE A 360 14.91 -10.35 -24.07
C PHE A 360 16.31 -9.81 -24.39
N ALA A 361 16.41 -8.63 -25.00
CA ALA A 361 17.68 -8.00 -25.29
C ALA A 361 18.46 -7.68 -24.00
N ASP A 362 17.74 -7.30 -22.96
CA ASP A 362 18.26 -6.87 -21.67
C ASP A 362 18.98 -8.00 -20.93
N ILE A 363 18.59 -9.26 -21.11
CA ILE A 363 19.27 -10.43 -20.50
C ILE A 363 20.40 -11.02 -21.36
N LEU A 364 20.56 -10.57 -22.60
CA LEU A 364 21.64 -11.03 -23.48
C LEU A 364 22.96 -10.32 -23.16
N PRO A 365 24.12 -10.94 -23.47
CA PRO A 365 25.40 -10.25 -23.46
C PRO A 365 25.33 -8.94 -24.25
N ALA A 366 25.96 -7.88 -23.75
CA ALA A 366 25.72 -6.52 -24.23
C ALA A 366 25.81 -6.33 -25.75
N GLY A 367 26.82 -6.93 -26.40
CA GLY A 367 26.97 -6.85 -27.85
C GLY A 367 25.81 -7.50 -28.61
N LEU A 368 25.33 -8.65 -28.15
CA LEU A 368 24.22 -9.38 -28.77
C LEU A 368 22.89 -8.68 -28.53
N GLY A 369 22.64 -8.19 -27.32
CA GLY A 369 21.44 -7.42 -27.01
C GLY A 369 21.37 -6.14 -27.85
N ALA A 370 22.47 -5.41 -27.97
CA ALA A 370 22.54 -4.20 -28.79
C ALA A 370 22.33 -4.50 -30.28
N TRP A 371 22.93 -5.59 -30.78
CA TRP A 371 22.72 -6.06 -32.14
C TRP A 371 21.25 -6.42 -32.41
N LEU A 372 20.61 -7.12 -31.48
CA LEU A 372 19.20 -7.52 -31.58
C LEU A 372 18.30 -6.29 -31.67
N LEU A 373 18.47 -5.30 -30.80
CA LEU A 373 17.66 -4.08 -30.82
C LEU A 373 17.89 -3.22 -32.07
N ARG A 374 19.11 -3.22 -32.62
CA ARG A 374 19.45 -2.48 -33.84
C ARG A 374 18.93 -3.16 -35.12
N THR A 375 18.73 -4.48 -35.10
CA THR A 375 18.43 -5.26 -36.30
C THR A 375 16.92 -5.48 -36.46
N GLY A 376 16.28 -4.65 -37.31
CA GLY A 376 14.82 -4.57 -37.43
C GLY A 376 14.08 -5.86 -37.80
N TRP A 377 14.71 -6.83 -38.48
CA TRP A 377 14.05 -8.11 -38.76
C TRP A 377 14.05 -9.04 -37.54
N THR A 378 15.11 -9.01 -36.72
CA THR A 378 15.20 -9.81 -35.47
C THR A 378 14.21 -9.30 -34.43
N THR A 379 14.08 -7.98 -34.27
CA THR A 379 13.07 -7.40 -33.37
C THR A 379 11.66 -7.75 -33.80
N ARG A 380 11.36 -7.74 -35.11
CA ARG A 380 10.05 -8.19 -35.64
C ARG A 380 9.79 -9.67 -35.38
N LEU A 381 10.81 -10.52 -35.52
CA LEU A 381 10.68 -11.95 -35.26
C LEU A 381 10.39 -12.22 -33.77
N VAL A 382 11.17 -11.63 -32.87
CA VAL A 382 10.96 -11.78 -31.42
C VAL A 382 9.61 -11.19 -31.01
N ASN A 383 9.23 -10.01 -31.53
CA ASN A 383 7.92 -9.41 -31.30
C ASN A 383 6.77 -10.34 -31.70
N ARG A 384 6.90 -11.09 -32.81
CA ARG A 384 5.87 -12.08 -33.20
C ARG A 384 5.76 -13.21 -32.19
N LEU A 385 6.88 -13.66 -31.63
CA LEU A 385 6.94 -14.72 -30.62
C LEU A 385 6.44 -14.27 -29.24
N THR A 386 6.54 -12.98 -28.94
CA THR A 386 6.14 -12.40 -27.64
C THR A 386 4.77 -11.72 -27.65
N ARG A 387 4.13 -11.60 -28.82
CA ARG A 387 2.83 -10.93 -28.99
C ARG A 387 1.71 -11.56 -28.17
N LYS A 388 1.81 -12.85 -27.87
CA LYS A 388 0.89 -13.56 -26.98
C LYS A 388 1.54 -13.63 -25.61
N GLY A 389 0.84 -13.13 -24.58
CA GLY A 389 1.23 -13.36 -23.19
C GLY A 389 1.44 -14.86 -22.94
N LYS A 390 2.43 -15.19 -22.12
CA LYS A 390 2.74 -16.56 -21.73
C LYS A 390 2.23 -16.81 -20.32
N VAL A 391 1.51 -17.91 -20.14
CA VAL A 391 1.12 -18.40 -18.82
C VAL A 391 2.05 -19.54 -18.45
N LEU A 392 2.83 -19.39 -17.38
CA LEU A 392 3.70 -20.44 -16.87
C LEU A 392 3.16 -20.96 -15.54
N GLN A 393 2.99 -22.28 -15.43
CA GLN A 393 2.69 -22.90 -14.14
C GLN A 393 3.97 -23.10 -13.35
N THR A 394 4.20 -22.29 -12.32
CA THR A 394 5.40 -22.42 -11.47
C THR A 394 5.33 -23.60 -10.52
N THR A 395 4.14 -24.18 -10.32
CA THR A 395 3.94 -25.44 -9.60
C THR A 395 4.19 -26.67 -10.47
N SER A 396 4.33 -26.53 -11.79
CA SER A 396 4.73 -27.64 -12.66
C SER A 396 6.26 -27.73 -12.76
N VAL A 397 6.79 -28.93 -12.96
CA VAL A 397 8.24 -29.14 -13.10
C VAL A 397 8.79 -28.36 -14.29
N SER A 398 8.10 -28.37 -15.43
CA SER A 398 8.55 -27.68 -16.64
C SER A 398 8.57 -26.15 -16.48
N GLY A 399 7.50 -25.57 -15.90
CA GLY A 399 7.43 -24.12 -15.67
C GLY A 399 8.41 -23.67 -14.59
N PHE A 400 8.58 -24.45 -13.52
CA PHE A 400 9.60 -24.20 -12.50
C PHE A 400 11.01 -24.23 -13.10
N LEU A 401 11.37 -25.28 -13.85
CA LEU A 401 12.71 -25.41 -14.44
C LEU A 401 13.01 -24.28 -15.42
N GLN A 402 12.04 -23.81 -16.20
CA GLN A 402 12.23 -22.66 -17.10
C GLN A 402 12.59 -21.39 -16.34
N LEU A 403 11.85 -21.05 -15.28
CA LEU A 403 12.15 -19.90 -14.44
C LEU A 403 13.45 -20.11 -13.65
N TYR A 404 13.73 -21.32 -13.20
CA TYR A 404 14.94 -21.65 -12.47
C TYR A 404 16.18 -21.47 -13.35
N TRP A 405 16.14 -21.91 -14.61
CA TRP A 405 17.20 -21.65 -15.58
C TRP A 405 17.41 -20.15 -15.82
N LEU A 406 16.32 -19.39 -15.98
CA LEU A 406 16.39 -17.94 -16.14
C LEU A 406 16.99 -17.24 -14.91
N ALA A 407 16.63 -17.69 -13.69
CA ALA A 407 17.19 -17.19 -12.44
C ALA A 407 18.70 -17.48 -12.34
N ASN A 408 19.17 -18.62 -12.84
CA ASN A 408 20.60 -18.96 -12.85
C ASN A 408 21.45 -18.06 -13.77
N LEU A 409 20.84 -17.31 -14.70
CA LEU A 409 21.55 -16.29 -15.48
C LEU A 409 22.07 -15.13 -14.63
N ARG A 410 21.70 -15.07 -13.33
CA ARG A 410 22.23 -14.12 -12.33
C ARG A 410 23.77 -14.03 -12.35
N ARG A 411 24.45 -15.15 -12.58
CA ARG A 411 25.93 -15.18 -12.66
C ARG A 411 26.47 -14.35 -13.83
N TRP A 412 25.72 -14.25 -14.92
CA TRP A 412 26.09 -13.51 -16.12
C TRP A 412 25.47 -12.11 -16.18
N ARG A 413 24.63 -11.73 -15.20
CA ARG A 413 23.92 -10.45 -15.16
C ARG A 413 24.85 -9.27 -15.44
N ARG A 414 26.05 -9.27 -14.86
CA ARG A 414 27.04 -8.18 -15.02
C ARG A 414 27.53 -7.97 -16.46
N GLY A 415 27.43 -8.99 -17.32
CA GLY A 415 27.78 -8.92 -18.74
C GLY A 415 26.61 -8.56 -19.66
N THR A 416 25.41 -8.39 -19.10
CA THR A 416 24.20 -8.14 -19.90
C THR A 416 24.11 -6.71 -20.40
N LEU A 417 23.37 -6.50 -21.49
CA LEU A 417 23.11 -5.16 -22.02
C LEU A 417 22.47 -4.26 -20.96
N ARG A 418 21.51 -4.80 -20.21
CA ARG A 418 20.78 -4.02 -19.22
C ARG A 418 21.68 -3.52 -18.12
N PHE A 419 22.52 -4.40 -17.58
CA PHE A 419 23.44 -4.04 -16.51
C PHE A 419 24.40 -2.93 -16.94
N GLN A 420 24.93 -2.98 -18.16
CA GLN A 420 25.82 -1.93 -18.67
C GLN A 420 25.11 -0.57 -18.78
N ARG A 421 23.89 -0.55 -19.32
CA ARG A 421 23.08 0.67 -19.43
C ARG A 421 22.76 1.27 -18.07
N GLU A 422 22.33 0.44 -17.12
CA GLU A 422 22.00 0.88 -15.76
C GLU A 422 23.26 1.38 -15.05
N ARG A 423 24.39 0.68 -15.16
CA ARG A 423 25.66 1.11 -14.58
C ARG A 423 26.09 2.46 -15.12
N GLN A 424 26.00 2.69 -16.44
CA GLN A 424 26.34 3.97 -17.04
C GLN A 424 25.45 5.10 -16.49
N ARG A 425 24.14 4.87 -16.38
CA ARG A 425 23.19 5.85 -15.84
C ARG A 425 23.43 6.14 -14.37
N ILE A 426 23.65 5.11 -13.55
CA ILE A 426 23.99 5.25 -12.13
C ILE A 426 25.26 6.07 -11.96
N ASN A 427 26.32 5.74 -12.70
CA ASN A 427 27.58 6.47 -12.60
C ASN A 427 27.40 7.94 -12.99
N HIS A 428 26.69 8.21 -14.09
CA HIS A 428 26.40 9.58 -14.50
C HIS A 428 25.59 10.35 -13.44
N TRP A 429 24.57 9.73 -12.86
CA TRP A 429 23.78 10.31 -11.78
C TRP A 429 24.63 10.61 -10.53
N LEU A 430 25.50 9.69 -10.11
CA LEU A 430 26.41 9.91 -8.98
C LEU A 430 27.38 11.08 -9.24
N GLU A 431 27.88 11.24 -10.47
CA GLU A 431 28.64 12.43 -10.84
C GLU A 431 27.81 13.72 -10.71
N GLN A 432 26.55 13.70 -11.19
CA GLN A 432 25.66 14.87 -11.06
C GLN A 432 25.35 15.23 -9.61
N VAL A 433 25.20 14.24 -8.72
CA VAL A 433 25.06 14.45 -7.26
C VAL A 433 26.31 15.11 -6.69
N LYS A 434 27.51 14.60 -7.03
CA LYS A 434 28.79 15.15 -6.56
C LYS A 434 29.00 16.59 -7.02
N GLU A 435 28.81 16.85 -8.30
CA GLU A 435 28.92 18.19 -8.89
C GLU A 435 27.93 19.17 -8.24
N ALA A 436 26.67 18.76 -8.05
CA ALA A 436 25.68 19.60 -7.38
C ALA A 436 26.10 19.88 -5.93
N ALA A 437 26.55 18.88 -5.18
CA ALA A 437 26.92 19.03 -3.77
C ALA A 437 28.08 20.01 -3.53
N GLN A 438 28.97 20.17 -4.51
CA GLN A 438 30.08 21.13 -4.43
C GLN A 438 29.60 22.59 -4.52
N ALA A 439 28.52 22.85 -5.25
CA ALA A 439 27.99 24.19 -5.51
C ALA A 439 26.77 24.54 -4.64
N ASP A 440 25.81 23.61 -4.52
CA ASP A 440 24.55 23.77 -3.80
C ASP A 440 24.11 22.43 -3.19
N TYR A 441 24.22 22.32 -1.87
CA TYR A 441 23.85 21.13 -1.11
C TYR A 441 22.35 20.81 -1.21
N ALA A 442 21.48 21.83 -1.21
CA ALA A 442 20.04 21.63 -1.30
C ALA A 442 19.67 21.08 -2.67
N LEU A 443 20.28 21.59 -3.75
CA LEU A 443 20.09 21.02 -5.09
C LEU A 443 20.60 19.57 -5.17
N ALA A 444 21.73 19.27 -4.53
CA ALA A 444 22.29 17.91 -4.52
C ALA A 444 21.34 16.89 -3.88
N LEU A 445 20.67 17.25 -2.79
CA LEU A 445 19.62 16.42 -2.17
C LEU A 445 18.49 16.14 -3.16
N GLU A 446 18.03 17.16 -3.88
CA GLU A 446 16.96 16.99 -4.86
C GLU A 446 17.36 16.10 -6.03
N VAL A 447 18.62 16.18 -6.48
CA VAL A 447 19.21 15.27 -7.49
C VAL A 447 19.34 13.85 -6.94
N ALA A 448 19.73 13.68 -5.68
CA ALA A 448 19.84 12.37 -5.03
C ALA A 448 18.48 11.65 -4.92
N GLU A 449 17.39 12.40 -4.83
CA GLU A 449 16.02 11.86 -4.80
C GLU A 449 15.42 11.55 -6.19
N CYS A 450 15.99 12.06 -7.28
CA CYS A 450 15.45 11.85 -8.63
C CYS A 450 15.27 10.37 -9.05
N PRO A 451 16.11 9.40 -8.64
CA PRO A 451 15.89 7.99 -8.98
C PRO A 451 14.61 7.39 -8.42
N ARG A 452 13.88 8.08 -7.53
CA ARG A 452 12.52 7.70 -7.10
C ARG A 452 11.54 7.54 -8.27
N LEU A 453 11.85 8.16 -9.41
CA LEU A 453 11.11 8.00 -10.68
C LEU A 453 11.41 6.68 -11.39
N VAL A 454 12.54 6.02 -11.11
CA VAL A 454 12.99 4.82 -11.81
C VAL A 454 12.53 3.58 -11.02
N LYS A 455 11.44 2.94 -11.45
CA LYS A 455 10.95 1.71 -10.83
C LYS A 455 10.25 0.75 -11.79
N GLY A 456 10.08 -0.48 -11.32
CA GLY A 456 9.35 -1.54 -12.03
C GLY A 456 10.06 -2.02 -13.29
N TYR A 457 9.28 -2.63 -14.18
CA TYR A 457 9.71 -3.18 -15.47
C TYR A 457 8.75 -2.72 -16.59
N GLY A 458 9.04 -3.05 -17.85
CA GLY A 458 8.19 -2.70 -18.99
C GLY A 458 7.93 -1.20 -19.16
N ASP A 459 6.67 -0.82 -19.39
CA ASP A 459 6.27 0.58 -19.63
C ASP A 459 6.52 1.49 -18.42
N THR A 460 6.29 0.99 -17.20
CA THR A 460 6.49 1.74 -15.96
C THR A 460 7.95 2.17 -15.84
N TYR A 461 8.88 1.25 -16.09
CA TYR A 461 10.30 1.56 -16.11
C TYR A 461 10.66 2.54 -17.23
N ALA A 462 10.13 2.31 -18.45
CA ALA A 462 10.44 3.15 -19.61
C ALA A 462 9.98 4.60 -19.40
N LEU A 463 8.76 4.79 -18.87
CA LEU A 463 8.24 6.11 -18.51
C LEU A 463 9.07 6.75 -17.40
N GLY A 464 9.31 6.04 -16.31
CA GLY A 464 10.10 6.52 -15.17
C GLY A 464 11.50 6.97 -15.58
N SER A 465 12.17 6.16 -16.42
CA SER A 465 13.49 6.48 -16.98
C SER A 465 13.46 7.73 -17.86
N ARG A 466 12.45 7.87 -18.73
CA ARG A 466 12.31 9.08 -19.58
C ARG A 466 12.09 10.34 -18.74
N ASN A 467 11.28 10.24 -17.68
CA ASN A 467 11.02 11.36 -16.77
C ASN A 467 12.32 11.74 -16.04
N PHE A 468 13.03 10.76 -15.48
CA PHE A 468 14.34 10.95 -14.87
C PHE A 468 15.33 11.63 -15.82
N GLU A 469 15.50 11.12 -17.04
CA GLU A 469 16.39 11.70 -18.05
C GLU A 469 15.97 13.12 -18.46
N SER A 470 14.68 13.46 -18.39
CA SER A 470 14.18 14.81 -18.67
C SER A 470 14.54 15.79 -17.55
N LEU A 471 14.45 15.36 -16.29
CA LEU A 471 14.91 16.14 -15.13
C LEU A 471 16.43 16.38 -15.20
N MET A 472 17.20 15.32 -15.45
CA MET A 472 18.67 15.42 -15.55
C MET A 472 19.11 16.32 -16.71
N ARG A 473 18.39 16.32 -17.84
CA ARG A 473 18.64 17.25 -18.96
C ARG A 473 18.35 18.71 -18.61
N ALA A 474 17.43 18.98 -17.69
CA ALA A 474 17.14 20.33 -17.22
C ALA A 474 18.15 20.83 -16.17
N LEU A 475 18.89 19.93 -15.51
CA LEU A 475 19.78 20.24 -14.39
C LEU A 475 20.85 21.30 -14.72
N PRO A 476 21.54 21.30 -15.88
CA PRO A 476 22.52 22.33 -16.20
C PRO A 476 21.95 23.75 -16.22
N ARG A 477 20.70 23.92 -16.67
CA ARG A 477 19.99 25.21 -16.64
C ARG A 477 19.56 25.56 -15.22
N LEU A 478 19.03 24.58 -14.48
CA LEU A 478 18.60 24.79 -13.09
C LEU A 478 19.76 25.26 -12.20
N ARG A 479 20.98 24.75 -12.41
CA ARG A 479 22.18 25.19 -11.67
C ARG A 479 22.49 26.68 -11.81
N GLN A 480 21.97 27.35 -12.83
CA GLN A 480 22.13 28.80 -13.04
C GLN A 480 21.05 29.63 -12.36
N MET A 481 20.06 29.01 -11.72
CA MET A 481 18.93 29.67 -11.08
C MET A 481 19.13 29.73 -9.56
N SER A 482 18.66 30.81 -8.93
CA SER A 482 18.74 30.97 -7.48
C SER A 482 17.80 30.04 -6.70
N ASP A 483 16.72 29.56 -7.33
CA ASP A 483 15.73 28.63 -6.75
C ASP A 483 15.85 27.20 -7.30
N ALA A 484 17.06 26.80 -7.72
CA ALA A 484 17.34 25.52 -8.39
C ALA A 484 16.74 24.30 -7.69
N ALA A 485 16.96 24.16 -6.39
CA ALA A 485 16.47 23.04 -5.59
C ALA A 485 14.93 22.97 -5.59
N ALA A 486 14.26 24.11 -5.34
CA ALA A 486 12.80 24.17 -5.34
C ALA A 486 12.22 23.86 -6.73
N CYS A 487 12.85 24.36 -7.80
CA CYS A 487 12.45 24.04 -9.16
C CYS A 487 12.59 22.54 -9.46
N LEU A 488 13.71 21.91 -9.10
CA LEU A 488 13.91 20.47 -9.32
C LEU A 488 12.91 19.62 -8.52
N ARG A 489 12.64 20.00 -7.27
CA ARG A 489 11.60 19.38 -6.43
C ARG A 489 10.24 19.42 -7.12
N ASN A 490 9.84 20.58 -7.63
CA ASN A 490 8.55 20.75 -8.32
C ASN A 490 8.46 19.88 -9.59
N LEU A 491 9.53 19.78 -10.37
CA LEU A 491 9.58 18.88 -11.53
C LEU A 491 9.45 17.41 -11.10
N ARG A 492 10.13 17.00 -10.03
CA ARG A 492 10.05 15.63 -9.50
C ARG A 492 8.64 15.30 -9.03
N GLU A 493 8.02 16.16 -8.23
CA GLU A 493 6.66 15.95 -7.73
C GLU A 493 5.63 15.95 -8.87
N ALA A 494 5.79 16.81 -9.88
CA ALA A 494 4.96 16.78 -11.08
C ALA A 494 5.09 15.45 -11.84
N ALA A 495 6.29 14.88 -11.91
CA ALA A 495 6.54 13.58 -12.54
C ALA A 495 6.01 12.39 -11.72
N LEU A 496 5.96 12.49 -10.39
CA LEU A 496 5.38 11.46 -9.51
C LEU A 496 3.85 11.49 -9.50
N ALA A 497 3.25 12.67 -9.68
CA ALA A 497 1.82 12.90 -9.58
C ALA A 497 1.01 12.55 -10.86
N ASP A 498 1.65 12.01 -11.89
CA ASP A 498 1.04 11.72 -13.19
C ASP A 498 1.74 10.55 -13.90
N ASP A 499 0.96 9.52 -14.23
CA ASP A 499 1.39 8.32 -14.95
C ASP A 499 1.39 8.51 -16.48
N THR A 500 0.93 9.66 -16.99
CA THR A 500 1.00 10.02 -18.41
C THR A 500 2.24 10.86 -18.76
N GLY A 501 2.84 11.50 -17.76
CA GLY A 501 3.97 12.43 -17.93
C GLY A 501 3.60 13.83 -18.41
N LYS A 502 2.30 14.14 -18.56
CA LYS A 502 1.81 15.45 -18.99
C LYS A 502 2.15 16.55 -17.99
N LYS A 503 1.94 16.33 -16.69
CA LYS A 503 2.26 17.32 -15.65
C LYS A 503 3.74 17.72 -15.66
N LEU A 504 4.63 16.76 -15.91
CA LEU A 504 6.06 17.04 -16.05
C LEU A 504 6.34 17.90 -17.29
N MET A 505 5.73 17.58 -18.43
CA MET A 505 5.89 18.39 -19.65
C MET A 505 5.41 19.83 -19.44
N ASP A 506 4.27 20.01 -18.79
CA ASP A 506 3.72 21.34 -18.47
C ASP A 506 4.66 22.12 -17.54
N ALA A 507 5.18 21.45 -16.50
CA ALA A 507 6.14 22.07 -15.56
C ALA A 507 7.48 22.42 -16.24
N LEU A 508 7.98 21.58 -17.15
CA LEU A 508 9.16 21.88 -17.96
C LEU A 508 8.91 23.04 -18.93
N ALA A 509 7.72 23.13 -19.53
CA ALA A 509 7.34 24.24 -20.39
C ALA A 509 7.25 25.57 -19.63
N GLU A 510 6.73 25.55 -18.40
CA GLU A 510 6.74 26.70 -17.49
C GLU A 510 8.17 27.12 -17.13
N LEU A 511 9.03 26.16 -16.75
CA LEU A 511 10.44 26.42 -16.48
C LEU A 511 11.14 27.07 -17.68
N ASN A 512 10.85 26.59 -18.90
CA ASN A 512 11.46 27.12 -20.11
C ASN A 512 11.04 28.56 -20.43
N ARG A 513 9.83 28.96 -20.01
CA ARG A 513 9.30 30.33 -20.18
C ARG A 513 9.86 31.34 -19.19
N ARG A 514 10.46 30.90 -18.07
CA ARG A 514 11.12 31.82 -17.14
C ARG A 514 12.35 32.46 -17.82
N PRO A 515 12.47 33.81 -17.85
CA PRO A 515 13.66 34.46 -18.36
C PRO A 515 14.87 34.01 -17.53
N GLY A 516 15.95 33.59 -18.20
CA GLY A 516 17.18 33.18 -17.53
C GLY A 516 17.74 34.36 -16.74
N GLY A 517 17.59 34.32 -15.41
CA GLY A 517 18.11 35.35 -14.52
C GLY A 517 19.63 35.33 -14.54
N VAL A 518 20.22 36.24 -15.29
CA VAL A 518 21.56 36.74 -15.03
C VAL A 518 21.37 38.08 -14.32
N GLN A 519 21.68 38.12 -13.03
CA GLN A 519 22.25 39.30 -12.40
C GLN A 519 23.58 38.90 -11.78
#